data_AF-A0A925N1M4-F1
#
_entry.id   AF-A0A925N1M4-F1
#
_cell.length_a   1.000
_cell.length_b   1.000
_cell.length_c   1.000
_cell.angle_alpha   90.00
_cell.angle_beta   90.00
_cell.angle_gamma   90.00
#
_symmetry.space_group_name_H-M   'P 1'
#
loop_
_entity.id
_entity.type
_entity.pdbx_description
1 polymer ?
#
loop_
_entity_poly.entity_id
_entity_poly.type
_entity_poly.pdbx_seq_one_letter_code
_entity_poly.pdbx_strand_id
1 'polypeptide(L)'
;MSFREKTAWISLVSLLLVFGIYFTAVGLAMAGHLQYSQTFSWFLQLVLAFVVLQIVLRLIVAKRAPLDAKVPADERETLIGLKADRVAGYLLAIGVFVAIFTLHLGAGRGELAHAVLLAFAISQLAKHVAVIVLHRRDA
;
A
#
# COMPACT_ATOMS: atom_id res chain seq x y z
N MET A 1 -8.02 19.15 7.73
CA MET A 1 -7.34 18.14 6.88
C MET A 1 -7.91 18.24 5.48
N SER A 2 -7.06 18.40 4.46
CA SER A 2 -7.52 18.42 3.07
C SER A 2 -8.20 17.09 2.70
N PHE A 3 -9.05 17.11 1.67
CA PHE A 3 -9.68 15.88 1.15
C PHE A 3 -8.63 14.81 0.81
N ARG A 4 -7.47 15.24 0.26
CA ARG A 4 -6.35 14.35 -0.08
C ARG A 4 -5.63 13.80 1.14
N GLU A 5 -5.40 14.61 2.17
CA GLU A 5 -4.82 14.15 3.43
C GLU A 5 -5.73 13.08 4.08
N LYS A 6 -7.03 13.33 4.11
CA LYS A 6 -8.02 12.36 4.64
C LYS A 6 -8.01 11.05 3.85
N THR A 7 -7.95 11.14 2.52
CA THR A 7 -7.87 9.97 1.65
C THR A 7 -6.55 9.21 1.84
N ALA A 8 -5.43 9.90 2.05
CA ALA A 8 -4.14 9.28 2.34
C ALA A 8 -4.15 8.52 3.66
N TRP A 9 -4.77 9.07 4.72
CA TRP A 9 -4.96 8.35 5.99
C TRP A 9 -5.79 7.09 5.82
N ILE A 10 -6.90 7.17 5.09
CA ILE A 10 -7.75 6.02 4.79
C ILE A 10 -6.97 4.93 4.06
N SER A 11 -6.23 5.30 3.02
CA SER A 11 -5.41 4.35 2.28
C SER A 11 -4.31 3.75 3.16
N LEU A 12 -3.63 4.55 3.98
CA LEU A 12 -2.59 4.08 4.91
C LEU A 12 -3.13 3.02 5.87
N VAL A 13 -4.23 3.31 6.57
CA VAL A 13 -4.83 2.41 7.56
C VAL A 13 -5.34 1.13 6.89
N SER A 14 -6.01 1.26 5.74
CA SER A 14 -6.50 0.09 4.99
C SER A 14 -5.35 -0.79 4.52
N LEU A 15 -4.25 -0.18 4.07
CA LEU A 15 -3.07 -0.90 3.60
C LEU A 15 -2.39 -1.65 4.74
N LEU A 16 -2.22 -1.00 5.90
CA LEU A 16 -1.70 -1.64 7.12
C LEU A 16 -2.57 -2.82 7.54
N LEU A 17 -3.89 -2.68 7.53
CA LEU A 17 -4.81 -3.74 7.94
C LEU A 17 -4.73 -4.94 7.00
N VAL A 18 -4.89 -4.71 5.69
CA VAL A 18 -4.90 -5.79 4.69
C VAL A 18 -3.55 -6.48 4.61
N PHE A 19 -2.46 -5.71 4.42
CA PHE A 19 -1.14 -6.31 4.28
C PHE A 19 -0.62 -6.87 5.61
N GLY A 20 -0.98 -6.28 6.75
CA GLY A 20 -0.66 -6.82 8.07
C GLY A 20 -1.27 -8.21 8.27
N ILE A 21 -2.56 -8.38 7.98
CA ILE A 21 -3.23 -9.69 8.03
C ILE A 21 -2.57 -10.67 7.06
N TYR A 22 -2.34 -10.25 5.81
CA TYR A 22 -1.72 -11.09 4.79
C TYR A 22 -0.34 -11.60 5.19
N PHE A 23 0.59 -10.71 5.55
CA PHE A 23 1.96 -11.09 5.88
C PHE A 23 2.07 -11.86 7.19
N THR A 24 1.14 -11.65 8.13
CA THR A 24 1.02 -12.51 9.32
C THR A 24 0.66 -13.94 8.91
N ALA A 25 -0.31 -14.10 8.01
CA ALA A 25 -0.71 -15.42 7.50
C ALA A 25 0.41 -16.09 6.69
N VAL A 26 1.15 -15.34 5.87
CA VAL A 26 2.33 -15.85 5.14
C VAL A 26 3.42 -16.29 6.12
N GLY A 27 3.73 -15.50 7.14
CA GLY A 27 4.71 -15.87 8.17
C GLY A 27 4.33 -17.15 8.92
N LEU A 28 3.05 -17.30 9.29
CA LEU A 28 2.53 -18.53 9.88
C LEU A 28 2.61 -19.72 8.93
N ALA A 29 2.35 -19.53 7.64
CA ALA A 29 2.50 -20.58 6.62
C ALA A 29 3.96 -21.02 6.46
N MET A 30 4.91 -20.07 6.46
CA MET A 30 6.34 -20.38 6.39
C MET A 30 6.86 -21.09 7.66
N ALA A 31 6.26 -20.82 8.82
CA ALA A 31 6.53 -21.53 10.06
C ALA A 31 5.87 -22.94 10.14
N GLY A 32 5.16 -23.37 9.08
CA GLY A 32 4.49 -24.67 9.02
C GLY A 32 3.15 -24.73 9.75
N HIS A 33 2.63 -23.61 10.24
CA HIS A 33 1.33 -23.54 10.92
C HIS A 33 0.14 -23.46 9.95
N LEU A 34 0.37 -23.12 8.67
CA LEU A 34 -0.67 -23.02 7.64
C LEU A 34 -0.19 -23.65 6.32
N GLN A 35 -1.12 -24.07 5.47
CA GLN A 35 -0.81 -24.66 4.18
C GLN A 35 -0.30 -23.60 3.18
N TYR A 36 0.97 -23.70 2.81
CA TYR A 36 1.63 -22.75 1.91
C TYR A 36 0.98 -22.69 0.51
N SER A 37 0.42 -23.80 0.01
CA SER A 37 -0.22 -23.87 -1.30
C SER A 37 -1.44 -22.94 -1.47
N GLN A 38 -2.08 -22.52 -0.37
CA GLN A 38 -3.25 -21.64 -0.40
C GLN A 38 -2.91 -20.15 -0.38
N THR A 39 -1.64 -19.78 -0.11
CA THR A 39 -1.21 -18.38 0.09
C THR A 39 -1.45 -17.50 -1.15
N PHE A 40 -1.39 -18.06 -2.36
CA PHE A 40 -1.69 -17.34 -3.60
C PHE A 40 -3.20 -17.06 -3.76
N SER A 41 -4.06 -18.00 -3.38
CA SER A 41 -5.51 -17.77 -3.38
C SER A 41 -5.89 -16.70 -2.35
N TRP A 42 -5.29 -16.75 -1.16
CA TRP A 42 -5.51 -15.74 -0.12
C TRP A 42 -5.03 -14.37 -0.56
N PHE A 43 -3.90 -14.30 -1.27
CA PHE A 43 -3.43 -13.06 -1.86
C PHE A 43 -4.49 -12.42 -2.79
N LEU A 44 -5.03 -13.19 -3.75
CA LEU A 44 -6.05 -12.68 -4.68
C LEU A 44 -7.29 -12.18 -3.94
N GLN A 45 -7.75 -12.92 -2.93
CA GLN A 45 -8.89 -12.53 -2.10
C GLN A 45 -8.62 -11.24 -1.32
N LEU A 46 -7.42 -11.09 -0.75
CA LEU A 46 -7.04 -9.90 0.01
C LEU A 46 -6.86 -8.67 -0.88
N VAL A 47 -6.29 -8.81 -2.09
CA VAL A 47 -6.23 -7.71 -3.06
C VAL A 47 -7.63 -7.28 -3.48
N LEU A 48 -8.51 -8.23 -3.78
CA LEU A 48 -9.90 -7.92 -4.13
C LEU A 48 -10.61 -7.20 -2.97
N ALA A 49 -10.46 -7.70 -1.75
CA ALA A 49 -11.01 -7.06 -0.55
C ALA A 49 -10.44 -5.66 -0.34
N PHE A 50 -9.14 -5.44 -0.57
CA PHE A 50 -8.51 -4.12 -0.47
C PHE A 50 -9.06 -3.14 -1.50
N VAL A 51 -9.19 -3.56 -2.77
CA VAL A 51 -9.75 -2.72 -3.82
C VAL A 51 -11.19 -2.34 -3.49
N VAL A 52 -12.02 -3.30 -3.07
CA VAL A 52 -13.40 -3.05 -2.64
C VAL A 52 -13.43 -2.08 -1.45
N LEU A 53 -12.58 -2.31 -0.43
CA LEU A 53 -12.49 -1.44 0.74
C LEU A 53 -12.08 0.00 0.36
N GLN A 54 -11.10 0.16 -0.53
CA GLN A 54 -10.69 1.48 -1.04
C GLN A 54 -11.84 2.19 -1.76
N ILE A 55 -12.57 1.48 -2.63
CA ILE A 55 -13.71 2.04 -3.36
C ILE A 55 -14.78 2.51 -2.37
N VAL A 56 -15.19 1.63 -1.44
CA VAL A 56 -16.23 1.94 -0.44
C VAL A 56 -15.84 3.13 0.41
N LEU A 57 -14.62 3.16 0.95
CA LEU A 57 -14.18 4.25 1.82
C LEU A 57 -14.07 5.58 1.05
N ARG A 58 -13.59 5.57 -0.18
CA ARG A 58 -13.53 6.80 -1.02
C ARG A 58 -14.92 7.30 -1.37
N LEU A 59 -15.87 6.42 -1.68
CA LEU A 59 -17.26 6.78 -1.91
C LEU A 59 -17.90 7.42 -0.66
N ILE A 60 -17.62 6.87 0.53
CA ILE A 60 -18.11 7.43 1.80
C ILE A 60 -17.55 8.84 2.02
N VAL A 61 -16.25 9.05 1.79
CA VAL A 61 -15.64 10.37 1.93
C VAL A 61 -16.19 11.37 0.91
N ALA A 62 -16.33 10.95 -0.35
CA ALA A 62 -16.90 11.79 -1.41
C ALA A 62 -18.35 12.21 -1.10
N LYS A 63 -19.17 11.30 -0.56
CA LYS A 63 -20.54 11.62 -0.13
C LYS A 63 -20.58 12.58 1.06
N ARG A 64 -19.61 12.51 1.98
CA ARG A 64 -19.55 13.38 3.17
C ARG A 64 -18.99 14.77 2.88
N ALA A 65 -18.20 14.94 1.83
CA ALA A 65 -17.63 16.21 1.42
C ALA A 65 -17.70 16.40 -0.11
N PRO A 66 -18.92 16.52 -0.67
CA PRO A 66 -19.12 16.51 -2.13
C PRO A 66 -18.61 17.77 -2.82
N LEU A 67 -18.52 18.89 -2.10
CA LEU A 67 -17.95 20.14 -2.61
C LEU A 67 -16.42 20.01 -2.71
N ASP A 68 -15.75 19.58 -1.64
CA ASP A 68 -14.30 19.35 -1.62
C ASP A 68 -13.86 18.30 -2.65
N ALA A 69 -14.69 17.28 -2.91
CA ALA A 69 -14.40 16.24 -3.91
C ALA A 69 -14.40 16.77 -5.36
N LYS A 70 -15.07 17.91 -5.62
CA LYS A 70 -15.15 18.54 -6.95
C LYS A 70 -14.10 19.62 -7.17
N VAL A 71 -13.40 20.04 -6.11
CA VAL A 71 -12.34 21.05 -6.20
C VAL A 71 -11.12 20.41 -6.90
N PRO A 72 -10.62 21.01 -8.00
CA PRO A 72 -9.41 20.52 -8.66
C PRO A 72 -8.22 20.57 -7.71
N ALA A 73 -7.23 19.70 -7.96
CA ALA A 73 -5.99 19.72 -7.20
C ALA A 73 -5.34 21.10 -7.31
N ASP A 74 -4.99 21.70 -6.17
CA ASP A 74 -4.08 22.84 -6.18
C ASP A 74 -2.69 22.39 -6.71
N GLU A 75 -1.91 23.33 -7.24
CA GLU A 75 -0.52 23.08 -7.68
C GLU A 75 0.30 22.49 -6.53
N ARG A 76 0.06 22.97 -5.30
CA ARG A 76 0.67 22.44 -4.08
C ARG A 76 0.33 20.96 -3.87
N GLU A 77 -0.94 20.60 -3.94
CA GLU A 77 -1.39 19.23 -3.74
C GLU A 77 -0.81 18.28 -4.78
N THR A 78 -0.69 18.77 -6.02
CA THR A 78 -0.06 18.05 -7.13
C THR A 78 1.42 17.81 -6.85
N LEU A 79 2.14 18.83 -6.42
CA LEU A 79 3.56 18.74 -6.08
C LEU A 79 3.82 17.79 -4.91
N ILE A 80 2.97 17.78 -3.89
CA ILE A 80 3.02 16.80 -2.79
C ILE A 80 2.85 15.37 -3.33
N GLY A 81 1.88 15.16 -4.22
CA GLY A 81 1.67 13.87 -4.89
C GLY A 81 2.92 13.38 -5.62
N LEU A 82 3.53 14.26 -6.43
CA LEU A 82 4.75 13.94 -7.18
C LEU A 82 5.95 13.60 -6.26
N LYS A 83 6.13 14.34 -5.16
CA LYS A 83 7.17 14.03 -4.17
C LYS A 83 6.94 12.67 -3.50
N ALA A 84 5.70 12.37 -3.13
CA ALA A 84 5.36 11.09 -2.52
C ALA A 84 5.54 9.92 -3.51
N ASP A 85 5.15 10.11 -4.77
CA ASP A 85 5.34 9.13 -5.84
C ASP A 85 6.82 8.85 -6.11
N ARG A 86 7.67 9.88 -6.07
CA ARG A 86 9.12 9.72 -6.20
C ARG A 86 9.69 8.82 -5.12
N VAL A 87 9.33 9.07 -3.85
CA VAL A 87 9.80 8.25 -2.71
C VAL A 87 9.32 6.80 -2.85
N ALA A 88 8.04 6.62 -3.19
CA ALA A 88 7.45 5.31 -3.39
C ALA A 88 8.10 4.54 -4.54
N GLY A 89 8.40 5.23 -5.64
CA GLY A 89 9.06 4.66 -6.81
C GLY A 89 10.46 4.14 -6.49
N TYR A 90 11.28 4.93 -5.78
CA TYR A 90 12.60 4.46 -5.34
C TYR A 90 12.53 3.27 -4.40
N LEU A 91 11.62 3.29 -3.42
CA LEU A 91 11.44 2.16 -2.50
C LEU A 91 10.97 0.90 -3.21
N LEU A 92 10.07 1.02 -4.19
CA LEU A 92 9.63 -0.12 -5.00
C LEU A 92 10.78 -0.67 -5.82
N ALA A 93 11.54 0.18 -6.51
CA ALA A 93 12.67 -0.26 -7.34
C ALA A 93 13.71 -1.01 -6.50
N ILE A 94 14.14 -0.42 -5.38
CA ILE A 94 15.07 -1.06 -4.44
C ILE A 94 14.48 -2.37 -3.92
N GLY A 95 13.23 -2.37 -3.48
CA GLY A 95 12.58 -3.54 -2.92
C GLY A 95 12.43 -4.69 -3.93
N VAL A 96 12.20 -4.38 -5.22
CA VAL A 96 12.15 -5.40 -6.29
C VAL A 96 13.54 -6.00 -6.51
N PHE A 97 14.62 -5.20 -6.53
CA PHE A 97 15.97 -5.75 -6.64
C PHE A 97 16.35 -6.61 -5.42
N VAL A 98 15.96 -6.18 -4.21
CA VAL A 98 16.12 -6.99 -2.99
C VAL A 98 15.33 -8.29 -3.09
N ALA A 99 14.08 -8.25 -3.59
CA ALA A 99 13.27 -9.44 -3.79
C ALA A 99 13.92 -10.41 -4.79
N ILE A 100 14.44 -9.93 -5.92
CA ILE A 100 15.17 -10.75 -6.89
C ILE A 100 16.44 -11.35 -6.26
N PHE A 101 17.15 -10.59 -5.43
CA PHE A 101 18.35 -11.06 -4.74
C PHE A 101 18.07 -12.28 -3.85
N THR A 102 16.86 -12.41 -3.28
CA THR A 102 16.48 -13.58 -2.48
C THR A 102 16.60 -14.91 -3.23
N LEU A 103 16.44 -14.91 -4.57
CA LEU A 103 16.63 -16.12 -5.38
C LEU A 103 18.06 -16.68 -5.28
N HIS A 104 19.05 -15.80 -5.11
CA HIS A 104 20.45 -16.20 -4.95
C HIS A 104 20.72 -16.78 -3.56
N LEU A 105 19.82 -16.54 -2.60
CA LEU A 105 19.84 -17.14 -1.26
C LEU A 105 19.04 -18.45 -1.21
N GLY A 106 18.59 -18.97 -2.35
CA GLY A 106 17.83 -20.21 -2.45
C GLY A 106 16.32 -20.04 -2.34
N ALA A 107 15.80 -18.80 -2.41
CA ALA A 107 14.38 -18.55 -2.28
C ALA A 107 13.57 -19.20 -3.41
N GLY A 108 12.42 -19.76 -3.06
CA GLY A 108 11.50 -20.37 -4.01
C GLY A 108 10.69 -19.35 -4.82
N ARG A 109 9.98 -19.82 -5.86
CA ARG A 109 9.08 -18.98 -6.68
C ARG A 109 7.99 -18.29 -5.84
N GLY A 110 7.45 -18.99 -4.84
CA GLY A 110 6.44 -18.43 -3.93
C GLY A 110 7.00 -17.34 -3.02
N GLU A 111 8.19 -17.55 -2.48
CA GLU A 111 8.86 -16.59 -1.60
C GLU A 111 9.23 -15.30 -2.35
N LEU A 112 9.70 -15.44 -3.59
CA LEU A 112 9.91 -14.29 -4.48
C LEU A 112 8.63 -13.49 -4.66
N ALA A 113 7.49 -14.15 -4.92
CA ALA A 113 6.21 -13.47 -5.09
C ALA A 113 5.83 -12.68 -3.83
N HIS A 114 5.95 -13.29 -2.65
CA HIS A 114 5.69 -12.60 -1.38
C HIS A 114 6.67 -11.44 -1.13
N ALA A 115 7.94 -11.60 -1.48
CA ALA A 115 8.96 -10.55 -1.32
C ALA A 115 8.68 -9.34 -2.22
N VAL A 116 8.30 -9.55 -3.49
CA VAL A 116 7.90 -8.47 -4.41
C VAL A 116 6.64 -7.77 -3.89
N LEU A 117 5.68 -8.53 -3.36
CA LEU A 117 4.48 -7.96 -2.74
C LEU A 117 4.81 -7.14 -1.50
N LEU A 118 5.80 -7.56 -0.71
CA LEU A 118 6.23 -6.82 0.47
C LEU A 118 6.89 -5.50 0.08
N ALA A 119 7.74 -5.52 -0.94
CA ALA A 119 8.32 -4.31 -1.54
C ALA A 119 7.24 -3.33 -2.01
N PHE A 120 6.21 -3.83 -2.68
CA PHE A 120 5.05 -3.02 -3.08
C PHE A 120 4.31 -2.43 -1.88
N ALA A 121 4.02 -3.24 -0.86
CA ALA A 121 3.33 -2.77 0.34
C ALA A 121 4.11 -1.66 1.06
N ILE A 122 5.42 -1.84 1.25
CA ILE A 122 6.31 -0.83 1.86
C ILE A 122 6.32 0.46 1.03
N SER A 123 6.44 0.34 -0.29
CA SER A 123 6.39 1.49 -1.21
C SER A 123 5.08 2.28 -1.07
N GLN A 124 3.94 1.60 -1.04
CA GLN A 124 2.63 2.26 -0.91
C GLN A 124 2.42 2.86 0.50
N LEU A 125 2.89 2.19 1.56
CA LEU A 125 2.88 2.75 2.92
C LEU A 125 3.69 4.04 2.97
N ALA A 126 4.91 4.02 2.45
CA ALA A 126 5.78 5.20 2.39
C ALA A 126 5.17 6.33 1.57
N LYS A 127 4.49 6.04 0.45
CA LYS A 127 3.74 7.03 -0.32
C LYS A 127 2.72 7.77 0.55
N HIS A 128 1.86 7.02 1.23
CA HIS A 128 0.79 7.62 2.04
C HIS A 128 1.33 8.36 3.26
N VAL A 129 2.37 7.84 3.91
CA VAL A 129 3.09 8.54 4.97
C VAL A 129 3.69 9.85 4.45
N ALA A 130 4.35 9.83 3.29
CA ALA A 130 4.94 11.03 2.69
C ALA A 130 3.88 12.10 2.39
N VAL A 131 2.72 11.71 1.84
CA VAL A 131 1.60 12.65 1.62
C VAL A 131 1.17 13.30 2.94
N ILE A 132 0.97 12.51 4.00
CA ILE A 132 0.54 13.00 5.32
C ILE A 132 1.58 13.95 5.92
N VAL A 133 2.85 13.54 5.92
CA VAL A 133 3.94 14.35 6.49
C VAL A 133 4.11 15.66 5.74
N LEU A 134 4.08 15.65 4.41
CA LEU A 134 4.21 16.87 3.60
C LEU A 134 3.02 17.83 3.78
N HIS A 135 1.80 17.32 3.97
CA HIS A 135 0.65 18.17 4.31
C HIS A 135 0.82 18.89 5.65
N ARG A 136 1.49 18.25 6.63
CA ARG A 136 1.68 18.79 7.99
C ARG A 136 2.90 19.67 8.16
N ARG A 137 3.93 19.52 7.32
CA ARG A 137 5.16 20.34 7.39
C ARG A 137 4.99 21.72 6.77
N ASP A 138 4.07 21.83 5.81
CA ASP A 138 3.83 23.05 5.04
C ASP A 138 2.48 23.72 5.46
N ALA A 139 2.00 23.46 6.68
CA ALA A 139 0.81 24.04 7.31
C ALA A 139 1.19 24.78 8.59
#